data_AF-A0A9E5XQP9-F1
#
_entry.id   AF-A0A9E5XQP9-F1
#
_cell.length_a   1.000
_cell.length_b   1.000
_cell.length_c   1.000
_cell.angle_alpha   90.00
_cell.angle_beta   90.00
_cell.angle_gamma   90.00
#
_symmetry.space_group_name_H-M   'P 1'
#
loop_
_entity.id
_entity.type
_entity.pdbx_description
1 polymer ?
#
loop_
_entity_poly.entity_id
_entity_poly.type
_entity_poly.pdbx_seq_one_letter_code
_entity_poly.pdbx_strand_id
1 'polypeptide(L)'
;MQIRIHLQGDPEPLRVPIHYNALLQGVLYSYLELHLAHFLHQEGWQDGKRRLRLFAFSRLLGKRRREGNMWVFEGPVTWYVASPW
;
A
#
# COMPACT_ATOMS: atom_id res chain seq x y z
N MET A 1 -13.65 4.43 5.08
CA MET A 1 -13.67 3.79 3.74
C MET A 1 -12.72 2.59 3.67
N GLN A 2 -13.07 1.57 2.88
CA GLN A 2 -12.14 0.48 2.55
C GLN A 2 -12.13 0.26 1.04
N ILE A 3 -10.93 0.25 0.46
CA ILE A 3 -10.71 0.02 -0.97
C ILE A 3 -10.03 -1.33 -1.13
N ARG A 4 -10.51 -2.10 -2.11
CA ARG A 4 -9.90 -3.35 -2.56
C ARG A 4 -9.25 -3.12 -3.91
N ILE A 5 -7.93 -3.23 -3.96
CA ILE A 5 -7.13 -3.08 -5.17
C ILE A 5 -6.79 -4.48 -5.68
N HIS A 6 -7.18 -4.76 -6.91
CA HIS A 6 -6.77 -5.97 -7.63
C HIS A 6 -5.63 -5.60 -8.59
N LEU A 7 -4.47 -6.20 -8.35
CA LEU A 7 -3.29 -6.04 -9.16
C LEU A 7 -3.14 -7.31 -10.00
N GLN A 8 -3.20 -7.16 -11.31
CA GLN A 8 -2.87 -8.19 -12.26
C GLN A 8 -1.64 -7.72 -13.03
N GLY A 9 -0.53 -8.44 -12.89
CA GLY A 9 0.66 -8.17 -13.68
C GLY A 9 0.49 -8.63 -15.12
N ASP A 10 1.42 -8.20 -15.97
CA ASP A 10 1.79 -8.86 -17.22
C ASP A 10 2.03 -10.37 -17.00
N PRO A 11 2.17 -11.22 -18.04
CA PRO A 11 2.34 -12.68 -17.88
C PRO A 11 3.43 -13.14 -16.90
N GLU A 12 4.36 -12.25 -16.49
CA GLU A 12 5.37 -12.52 -15.49
C GLU A 12 4.84 -12.42 -14.04
N PRO A 13 5.28 -13.32 -13.14
CA PRO A 13 4.84 -13.31 -11.76
C PRO A 13 5.36 -12.08 -10.99
N LEU A 14 4.53 -11.49 -10.14
CA LEU A 14 4.94 -10.36 -9.28
C LEU A 14 5.94 -10.83 -8.23
N ARG A 15 7.12 -10.19 -8.18
CA ARG A 15 8.20 -10.51 -7.24
C ARG A 15 8.41 -9.34 -6.27
N VAL A 16 8.36 -9.61 -4.97
CA VAL A 16 8.57 -8.59 -3.92
C VAL A 16 9.49 -9.12 -2.81
N PRO A 17 10.33 -8.29 -2.17
CA PRO A 17 11.16 -8.71 -1.03
C PRO A 17 10.31 -9.18 0.14
N ILE A 18 10.81 -10.08 0.99
CA ILE A 18 10.03 -10.56 2.17
C ILE A 18 9.51 -9.42 3.05
N HIS A 19 10.27 -8.32 3.15
CA HIS A 19 9.93 -7.13 3.93
C HIS A 19 9.40 -5.98 3.05
N TYR A 20 8.44 -6.26 2.16
CA TYR A 20 7.88 -5.29 1.21
C TYR A 20 6.97 -4.20 1.81
N ASN A 21 6.72 -4.20 3.12
CA ASN A 21 5.79 -3.24 3.74
C ASN A 21 6.19 -1.77 3.48
N ALA A 22 7.50 -1.47 3.49
CA ALA A 22 7.99 -0.13 3.19
C ALA A 22 7.70 0.28 1.73
N LEU A 23 7.74 -0.68 0.79
CA LEU A 23 7.40 -0.44 -0.61
C LEU A 23 5.91 -0.11 -0.75
N LEU A 24 5.03 -0.91 -0.15
CA LEU A 24 3.58 -0.64 -0.18
C LEU A 24 3.23 0.69 0.46
N GLN A 25 3.90 1.02 1.56
CA GLN A 25 3.74 2.31 2.21
C GLN A 25 4.21 3.46 1.30
N GLY A 26 5.34 3.30 0.60
CA GLY A 26 5.84 4.26 -0.37
C GLY A 26 4.85 4.49 -1.52
N VAL A 27 4.24 3.42 -2.04
CA VAL A 27 3.17 3.49 -3.05
C VAL A 27 1.99 4.31 -2.54
N LEU A 28 1.50 4.03 -1.32
CA LEU A 28 0.42 4.84 -0.74
C LEU A 28 0.83 6.30 -0.59
N TYR A 29 2.06 6.57 -0.13
CA TYR A 29 2.54 7.94 0.01
C TYR A 29 2.69 8.68 -1.31
N SER A 30 3.15 8.04 -2.40
CA SER A 30 3.27 8.71 -3.70
C SER A 30 1.91 9.11 -4.27
N TYR A 31 0.87 8.32 -4.03
CA TYR A 31 -0.50 8.65 -4.44
C TYR A 31 -1.18 9.63 -3.48
N LEU A 32 -0.91 9.49 -2.18
CA LEU A 32 -1.46 10.36 -1.16
C LEU A 32 -0.81 11.73 -1.20
N GLU A 33 0.49 11.92 -1.42
CA GLU A 33 1.12 13.25 -1.45
C GLU A 33 0.41 14.21 -2.41
N LEU A 34 -0.11 13.72 -3.54
CA LEU A 34 -0.88 14.55 -4.47
C LEU A 34 -2.20 15.09 -3.87
N HIS A 35 -2.91 14.27 -3.08
CA HIS A 35 -4.21 14.62 -2.48
C HIS A 35 -4.07 15.19 -1.06
N LEU A 36 -3.12 14.65 -0.31
CA LEU A 36 -2.77 14.99 1.06
C LEU A 36 -2.01 16.30 1.11
N ALA A 37 -1.24 16.69 0.09
CA ALA A 37 -0.72 18.07 0.02
C ALA A 37 -1.89 19.05 -0.06
N HIS A 38 -2.86 18.82 -0.96
CA HIS A 38 -4.07 19.67 -1.03
C HIS A 38 -4.86 19.68 0.28
N PHE A 39 -5.08 18.51 0.90
CA PHE A 39 -5.80 18.40 2.17
C PHE A 39 -5.03 19.01 3.35
N LEU A 40 -3.72 18.79 3.48
CA LEU A 40 -2.89 19.37 4.55
C LEU A 40 -2.65 20.87 4.37
N HIS A 41 -2.65 21.39 3.13
CA HIS A 41 -2.57 22.83 2.86
C HIS A 41 -3.88 23.56 3.21
N GLN A 42 -5.03 22.87 3.21
CA GLN A 42 -6.34 23.49 3.48
C GLN A 42 -6.92 23.15 4.86
N GLU A 43 -6.74 21.92 5.35
CA GLU A 43 -7.26 21.42 6.62
C GLU A 43 -6.12 20.82 7.46
N GLY A 44 -5.55 21.65 8.34
CA GLY A 44 -4.41 21.29 9.16
C GLY A 44 -4.71 20.16 10.15
N TRP A 45 -4.26 18.94 9.83
CA TRP A 45 -4.18 17.84 10.81
C TRP A 45 -2.76 17.74 11.35
N GLN A 46 -2.40 18.67 12.24
CA GLN A 46 -1.24 18.56 13.12
C GLN A 46 -1.72 18.19 14.53
N ASP A 47 -1.67 16.91 14.87
CA ASP A 47 -1.65 16.48 16.27
C ASP A 47 -0.20 16.62 16.78
N GLY A 48 0.15 17.86 17.12
CA GLY A 48 1.51 18.23 17.52
C GLY A 48 2.58 17.93 16.44
N LYS A 49 3.68 17.28 16.83
CA LYS A 49 4.84 16.98 15.95
C LYS A 49 4.65 15.73 15.06
N ARG A 50 3.55 14.99 15.19
CA ARG A 50 3.40 13.67 14.56
C ARG A 50 2.39 13.74 13.42
N ARG A 51 2.84 13.52 12.19
CA ARG A 51 1.93 13.31 11.04
C ARG A 51 1.17 12.00 11.26
N LEU A 52 -0.11 12.09 11.62
CA LEU A 52 -0.97 10.93 11.77
C LEU A 52 -1.20 10.28 10.40
N ARG A 53 -0.99 8.96 10.33
CA ARG A 53 -1.32 8.15 9.17
C ARG A 53 -2.75 7.68 9.34
N LEU A 54 -3.69 8.30 8.63
CA LEU A 54 -5.11 7.93 8.70
C LEU A 54 -5.44 6.75 7.79
N PHE A 55 -4.54 5.77 7.68
CA PHE A 55 -4.77 4.57 6.89
C PHE A 55 -4.07 3.35 7.48
N ALA A 56 -4.66 2.18 7.22
CA ALA A 56 -4.10 0.86 7.43
C ALA A 56 -4.17 0.06 6.13
N PHE A 57 -3.30 -0.93 5.97
CA PHE A 57 -3.32 -1.78 4.78
C PHE A 57 -2.99 -3.24 5.12
N SER A 58 -3.53 -4.17 4.32
CA SER A 58 -3.22 -5.59 4.44
C SER A 58 -1.85 -5.91 3.86
N ARG A 59 -1.33 -7.11 4.19
CA ARG A 59 -0.33 -7.76 3.32
C ARG A 59 -0.91 -7.99 1.93
N LEU A 60 -0.04 -8.24 0.96
CA LEU A 60 -0.46 -8.71 -0.37
C LEU A 60 -1.06 -10.12 -0.25
N LEU A 61 -2.26 -10.30 -0.78
CA LEU A 61 -3.01 -11.55 -0.76
C LEU A 61 -3.03 -12.15 -2.16
N GLY A 62 -2.86 -13.46 -2.26
CA GLY A 62 -2.82 -14.16 -3.53
C GLY A 62 -1.98 -15.44 -3.41
N LYS A 63 -2.04 -16.27 -4.45
CA LYS A 63 -1.20 -17.48 -4.53
C LYS A 63 0.26 -17.05 -4.63
N ARG A 64 1.06 -17.43 -3.63
CA ARG A 64 2.47 -17.03 -3.54
C ARG A 64 3.35 -18.16 -3.05
N ARG A 65 4.61 -18.13 -3.48
CA ARG A 65 5.68 -18.99 -2.99
C ARG A 65 6.89 -18.17 -2.57
N ARG A 66 7.73 -18.74 -1.70
CA ARG A 66 8.99 -18.11 -1.28
C ARG A 66 10.11 -18.59 -2.20
N GLU A 67 10.87 -17.65 -2.73
CA GLU A 67 12.12 -17.93 -3.45
C GLU A 67 13.24 -17.12 -2.77
N GLY A 68 14.01 -17.78 -1.91
CA GLY A 68 15.04 -17.13 -1.11
C GLY A 68 14.48 -16.01 -0.22
N ASN A 69 14.89 -14.76 -0.51
CA ASN A 69 14.45 -13.56 0.20
C ASN A 69 13.29 -12.82 -0.50
N MET A 70 12.59 -13.48 -1.42
CA MET A 70 11.50 -12.92 -2.21
C MET A 70 10.21 -13.73 -2.04
N TRP A 71 9.08 -13.03 -2.11
CA TRP A 71 7.77 -13.61 -2.42
C TRP A 71 7.52 -13.49 -3.92
N VAL A 72 7.08 -14.59 -4.53
CA VAL A 72 6.67 -14.66 -5.93
C VAL A 72 5.18 -14.97 -5.96
N PHE A 73 4.39 -14.07 -6.54
CA PHE A 73 2.94 -14.20 -6.69
C PHE A 73 2.62 -14.69 -8.10
N GLU A 74 1.92 -15.82 -8.20
CA GLU A 74 1.66 -16.56 -9.46
C GLU A 74 0.38 -16.13 -10.17
N GLY A 75 -0.34 -15.15 -9.64
CA GLY A 75 -1.65 -14.76 -10.14
C GLY A 75 -2.06 -13.39 -9.60
N PRO A 76 -3.34 -13.03 -9.74
CA PRO A 76 -3.81 -11.74 -9.27
C PRO A 76 -3.53 -11.57 -7.78
N VAL A 77 -3.10 -10.37 -7.43
CA VAL A 77 -2.78 -9.98 -6.07
C VAL A 77 -3.82 -8.99 -5.60
N THR A 78 -4.44 -9.31 -4.47
CA THR A 78 -5.39 -8.41 -3.81
C THR A 78 -4.68 -7.66 -2.69
N TRP A 79 -4.88 -6.36 -2.65
CA TRP A 79 -4.39 -5.48 -1.60
C TRP A 79 -5.55 -4.65 -1.04
N TYR A 80 -5.71 -4.69 0.28
CA TYR A 80 -6.73 -3.91 0.97
C TYR A 80 -6.09 -2.69 1.62
N VAL A 81 -6.72 -1.54 1.44
CA VAL A 81 -6.36 -0.28 2.07
C VAL A 81 -7.61 0.27 2.75
N ALA A 82 -7.51 0.63 4.01
CA ALA A 82 -8.60 1.13 4.81
C ALA A 82 -8.23 2.47 5.44
N SER A 83 -9.19 3.39 5.49
CA SER A 83 -9.14 4.65 6.20
C SER A 83 -10.40 4.79 7.04
N PRO A 84 -10.37 5.53 8.17
CA PRO A 84 -11.55 5.75 8.98
C PRO A 84 -12.63 6.57 8.26
N TRP A 85 -12.22 7.43 7.32
CA TRP A 85 -13.08 8.21 6.42
C TRP A 85 -13.31 7.41 5.14
#